data_AF-A0A8H7N7C3-F1
#
_entry.id   AF-A0A8H7N7C3-F1
#
_cell.length_a   1.000
_cell.length_b   1.000
_cell.length_c   1.000
_cell.angle_alpha   90.00
_cell.angle_beta   90.00
_cell.angle_gamma   90.00
#
_symmetry.space_group_name_H-M   'P 1'
#
loop_
_entity.id
_entity.type
_entity.pdbx_description
1 polymer ?
#
loop_
_entity_poly.entity_id
_entity_poly.type
_entity_poly.pdbx_seq_one_letter_code
_entity_poly.pdbx_strand_id
1 'polypeptide(L)'
;MPHDQARQVGTDISPEMDRLAKQAGDDDVIIGPVQECLPRMSEKFDHIMYHQAINFLNTYEVSLVLARYFMLAQNTKVLDYWGR
;
A
#
# COMPACT_ATOMS: atom_id res chain seq x y z
N MET A 1 5.41 12.90 25.22
CA MET A 1 4.19 12.49 24.48
C MET A 1 4.55 11.19 23.78
N PRO A 2 3.82 10.08 23.98
CA PRO A 2 4.00 8.94 23.09
C PRO A 2 3.71 9.46 21.68
N HIS A 3 4.58 9.17 20.70
CA HIS A 3 4.20 9.36 19.31
C HIS A 3 3.00 8.43 19.08
N ASP A 4 1.83 8.99 18.75
CA ASP A 4 0.72 8.17 18.26
C ASP A 4 1.26 7.39 17.06
N GLN A 5 1.47 6.08 17.26
CA GLN A 5 2.04 5.22 16.24
C GLN A 5 0.97 5.07 15.16
N ALA A 6 1.20 5.69 14.00
CA ALA A 6 0.29 5.58 12.88
C ALA A 6 0.19 4.10 12.46
N ARG A 7 -1.03 3.58 12.35
CA ARG A 7 -1.24 2.22 11.89
C ARG A 7 -0.76 2.07 10.45
N GLN A 8 0.07 1.07 10.17
CA GLN A 8 0.61 0.82 8.84
C GLN A 8 0.06 -0.48 8.25
N VAL A 9 -0.51 -0.37 7.05
CA VAL A 9 -0.98 -1.53 6.27
C VAL A 9 -0.20 -1.58 4.96
N GLY A 10 0.57 -2.64 4.77
CA GLY A 10 1.37 -2.90 3.58
C GLY A 10 0.73 -3.92 2.63
N THR A 11 1.18 -3.92 1.39
CA THR A 11 0.95 -4.99 0.42
C THR A 11 2.26 -5.39 -0.21
N ASP A 12 2.55 -6.68 -0.28
CA ASP A 12 3.73 -7.18 -0.96
C ASP A 12 3.44 -8.54 -1.61
N ILE A 13 4.16 -8.90 -2.66
CA ILE A 13 4.03 -10.24 -3.27
C ILE A 13 4.88 -11.28 -2.52
N SER A 14 5.91 -10.85 -1.80
CA SER A 14 6.89 -11.68 -1.13
C SER A 14 6.47 -12.01 0.30
N PRO A 15 6.24 -13.30 0.64
CA PRO A 15 5.99 -13.72 2.02
C PRO A 15 7.12 -13.37 2.99
N GLU A 16 8.35 -13.21 2.48
CA GLU A 16 9.49 -12.77 3.30
C GLU A 16 9.33 -11.33 3.80
N MET A 17 8.64 -10.48 3.03
CA MET A 17 8.37 -9.10 3.45
C MET A 17 7.37 -9.04 4.60
N ASP A 18 6.37 -9.94 4.65
CA ASP A 18 5.49 -10.08 5.82
C ASP A 18 6.28 -10.49 7.07
N ARG A 19 7.23 -11.43 6.94
CA ARG A 19 8.11 -11.83 8.04
C ARG A 19 8.94 -10.65 8.57
N LEU A 20 9.52 -9.85 7.67
CA LEU A 20 10.36 -8.70 8.02
C LEU A 20 9.55 -7.56 8.65
N ALA A 21 8.39 -7.25 8.09
CA ALA A 21 7.49 -6.21 8.61
C ALA A 21 7.03 -6.52 10.05
N LYS A 22 6.66 -7.78 10.32
CA LYS A 22 6.33 -8.23 11.68
C LYS A 22 7.51 -8.12 12.65
N GLN A 23 8.74 -8.34 12.18
CA GLN A 23 9.94 -8.15 13.00
C GLN A 23 10.25 -6.67 13.27
N ALA A 24 9.88 -5.78 12.35
CA ALA A 24 10.02 -4.33 12.50
C ALA A 24 8.93 -3.71 13.38
N GLY A 25 7.82 -4.43 13.62
CA GLY A 25 6.68 -3.97 14.40
C GLY A 25 5.61 -3.25 13.57
N ASP A 26 5.56 -3.51 12.26
CA ASP A 26 4.46 -3.05 11.41
C ASP A 26 3.19 -3.88 11.67
N ASP A 27 2.02 -3.24 11.52
CA ASP A 27 0.75 -3.84 11.97
C ASP A 27 0.27 -4.96 11.05
N ASP A 28 0.18 -4.69 9.73
CA ASP A 28 -0.43 -5.62 8.77
C ASP A 28 0.29 -5.59 7.41
N VAL A 29 0.62 -6.77 6.85
CA VAL A 29 1.03 -6.91 5.44
C VAL A 29 0.13 -7.92 4.73
N ILE A 30 -0.56 -7.49 3.68
CA ILE A 30 -1.38 -8.37 2.84
C ILE A 30 -0.51 -8.93 1.72
N ILE A 31 -0.29 -10.25 1.74
CA ILE A 31 0.55 -10.92 0.75
C ILE A 31 -0.26 -11.30 -0.50
N GLY A 32 0.26 -10.87 -1.65
CA GLY A 32 -0.26 -11.21 -2.96
C GLY A 32 -0.04 -10.10 -4.00
N PRO A 33 -0.46 -10.33 -5.25
CA PRO A 33 -0.45 -9.30 -6.27
C PRO A 33 -1.32 -8.11 -5.84
N VAL A 34 -0.83 -6.89 -6.01
CA VAL A 34 -1.52 -5.66 -5.54
C VAL A 34 -2.95 -5.55 -6.08
N GLN A 35 -3.18 -5.98 -7.33
CA GLN A 35 -4.48 -6.03 -7.98
C GLN A 35 -5.48 -6.96 -7.29
N GLU A 36 -5.01 -7.96 -6.55
CA GLU A 36 -5.83 -8.86 -5.74
C GLU A 36 -5.95 -8.40 -4.28
N CYS A 37 -4.94 -7.71 -3.76
CA CYS A 37 -4.91 -7.22 -2.39
C CYS A 37 -5.85 -6.00 -2.21
N LEU A 38 -5.78 -5.01 -3.09
CA LEU A 38 -6.54 -3.76 -2.94
C LEU A 38 -8.08 -3.93 -2.95
N PRO A 39 -8.67 -4.88 -3.71
CA PRO A 39 -10.10 -5.16 -3.61
C PRO A 39 -10.55 -5.70 -2.24
N ARG A 40 -9.64 -6.32 -1.47
CA ARG A 40 -9.94 -6.91 -0.15
C ARG A 40 -9.97 -5.87 0.97
N MET A 41 -9.41 -4.68 0.72
CA MET A 41 -9.39 -3.58 1.67
C MET A 41 -10.70 -2.81 1.62
N SER A 42 -11.38 -2.64 2.75
CA SER A 42 -12.60 -1.82 2.86
C SER A 42 -12.40 -0.52 3.63
N GLU A 43 -11.32 -0.40 4.39
CA GLU A 43 -11.00 0.79 5.17
C GLU A 43 -10.46 1.94 4.31
N LYS A 44 -10.48 3.15 4.89
CA LYS A 44 -9.92 4.35 4.27
C LYS A 44 -8.58 4.69 4.91
N PHE A 45 -7.67 5.27 4.12
CA PHE A 45 -6.33 5.64 4.55
C PHE A 45 -6.11 7.15 4.37
N ASP A 46 -5.51 7.79 5.37
CA ASP A 46 -5.13 9.21 5.29
C ASP A 46 -3.97 9.45 4.33
N HIS A 47 -3.07 8.46 4.24
CA HIS A 47 -1.88 8.50 3.40
C HIS A 47 -1.71 7.17 2.68
N ILE A 48 -1.43 7.23 1.38
CA ILE A 48 -1.10 6.08 0.55
C ILE A 48 0.27 6.35 -0.07
N MET A 49 1.22 5.45 0.20
CA MET A 49 2.54 5.45 -0.42
C MET A 49 2.63 4.27 -1.39
N TYR A 50 3.16 4.52 -2.58
CA TYR A 50 3.41 3.46 -3.56
C TYR A 50 4.85 3.56 -4.07
N HIS A 51 5.73 2.68 -3.60
CA HIS A 51 7.16 2.77 -3.89
C HIS A 51 7.58 1.74 -4.93
N GLN A 52 7.95 2.20 -6.13
CA GLN A 52 8.50 1.41 -7.26
C GLN A 52 7.61 0.28 -7.82
N ALA A 53 6.59 -0.15 -7.08
CA ALA A 53 5.69 -1.24 -7.44
C ALA A 53 4.89 -0.95 -8.73
N ILE A 54 4.75 0.33 -9.12
CA ILE A 54 4.06 0.73 -10.35
C ILE A 54 4.77 0.26 -11.61
N ASN A 55 6.08 0.09 -11.53
CA ASN A 55 6.91 -0.31 -12.67
C ASN A 55 6.71 -1.78 -13.06
N PHE A 56 6.08 -2.57 -12.19
CA PHE A 56 5.80 -3.99 -12.44
C PHE A 56 4.38 -4.25 -12.94
N LEU A 57 3.58 -3.19 -13.12
CA LEU A 57 2.22 -3.28 -13.62
C LEU A 57 2.17 -2.96 -15.11
N ASN A 58 1.30 -3.65 -15.85
CA ASN A 58 0.97 -3.26 -17.22
C ASN A 58 0.04 -2.03 -17.23
N THR A 59 -0.10 -1.37 -18.39
CA THR A 59 -0.87 -0.12 -18.54
C THR A 59 -2.32 -0.23 -18.04
N TYR A 60 -2.97 -1.37 -18.23
CA TYR A 60 -4.34 -1.60 -17.75
C TYR A 60 -4.39 -1.76 -16.23
N GLU A 61 -3.44 -2.50 -15.67
CA GLU A 61 -3.31 -2.73 -14.23
C GLU A 61 -3.01 -1.42 -13.48
N VAL A 62 -2.12 -0.58 -14.02
CA VAL A 62 -1.81 0.74 -13.43
C VAL A 62 -3.08 1.55 -13.21
N SER A 63 -3.94 1.62 -14.24
CA SER A 63 -5.17 2.42 -14.17
C SER A 63 -6.13 1.90 -13.09
N LEU A 64 -6.28 0.57 -12.98
CA LEU A 64 -7.13 -0.08 -11.98
C LEU A 64 -6.58 0.11 -10.56
N VAL A 65 -5.28 -0.06 -10.38
CA VAL A 65 -4.59 0.10 -9.09
C VAL A 65 -4.70 1.55 -8.61
N LEU A 66 -4.42 2.53 -9.47
CA LEU A 66 -4.55 3.95 -9.12
C LEU A 66 -6.00 4.32 -8.81
N ALA A 67 -6.97 3.90 -9.62
CA ALA A 67 -8.39 4.14 -9.35
C ALA A 67 -8.80 3.57 -7.99
N ARG A 68 -8.32 2.36 -7.66
CA ARG A 68 -8.61 1.75 -6.36
C ARG A 68 -7.95 2.50 -5.21
N TYR A 69 -6.72 2.97 -5.34
CA TYR A 69 -6.08 3.82 -4.32
C TYR A 69 -6.85 5.12 -4.10
N PHE A 70 -7.34 5.78 -5.15
CA PHE A 70 -8.20 6.95 -4.99
C PHE A 70 -9.48 6.64 -4.21
N MET A 71 -10.08 5.47 -4.43
CA MET A 71 -11.22 5.03 -3.63
C MET A 71 -10.84 4.78 -2.17
N LEU A 72 -9.65 4.26 -1.89
CA LEU A 72 -9.19 3.95 -0.53
C LEU A 72 -8.69 5.18 0.23
N ALA A 73 -8.39 6.28 -0.45
CA ALA A 73 -7.96 7.52 0.19
C ALA A 73 -9.10 8.21 0.94
N GLN A 74 -8.87 8.61 2.20
CA GLN A 74 -9.81 9.38 3.02
C GLN A 74 -9.93 10.83 2.54
N ASN A 75 -8.82 11.40 2.05
CA ASN A 75 -8.72 12.68 1.36
C ASN A 75 -7.86 12.46 0.10
N THR A 76 -8.19 13.09 -1.02
CA THR A 76 -7.64 12.81 -2.38
C THR A 76 -6.16 13.21 -2.58
N LYS A 77 -5.26 12.89 -1.63
CA LYS A 77 -3.81 13.13 -1.72
C LYS A 77 -3.09 11.81 -1.94
N VAL A 78 -2.80 11.49 -3.19
CA VAL A 78 -1.84 10.44 -3.56
C VAL A 78 -0.46 11.08 -3.61
N LEU A 79 0.47 10.61 -2.78
CA LEU A 79 1.86 11.07 -2.81
C LEU A 79 2.67 10.08 -3.63
N ASP A 80 3.12 10.51 -4.81
CA ASP A 80 4.02 9.76 -5.65
C ASP A 80 5.47 10.16 -5.31
N TYR A 81 6.27 9.21 -4.82
CA TYR A 81 7.63 9.46 -4.35
C TYR A 81 8.65 8.93 -5.37
N TRP A 82 8.97 9.77 -6.36
CA TRP A 82 10.11 9.55 -7.25
C TRP A 82 11.38 10.00 -6.52
N GLY A 83 12.11 9.04 -5.96
CA GLY A 83 13.46 9.28 -5.46
C GLY A 83 14.36 9.79 -6.60
N ARG A 84 15.02 10.93 -6.37
CA ARG A 84 16.21 11.33 -7.14
C ARG A 84 17.42 10.56 -6.64
#